data_AF-A0A2H0LMI9-F1
#
_entry.id   AF-A0A2H0LMI9-F1
#
_cell.length_a   1.000
_cell.length_b   1.000
_cell.length_c   1.000
_cell.angle_alpha   90.00
_cell.angle_beta   90.00
_cell.angle_gamma   90.00
#
_symmetry.space_group_name_H-M   'P 1'
#
loop_
_entity.id
_entity.type
_entity.pdbx_description
1 polymer ?
#
loop_
_entity_poly.entity_id
_entity_poly.type
_entity_poly.pdbx_seq_one_letter_code
_entity_poly.pdbx_strand_id
1 'polypeptide(L)'
;MREHRKQYYPDGTLLEEITYLYGRRDGAAKRYGPNGHLLEALSYTNGVQHGRSEWFYANGQLKRQAHYVNGELDGEVLAYYESGRLSEQWFFRHDQLEGQGLTYYETGQIKSQAFFEKDKQIGEARKYYPNGQPKEIASFRDDYVQTVQSFNEKGDLLSEETYRDNVKVSERKFTPPS
;
A
#
# COMPACT_ATOMS: atom_id res chain seq x y z
N MET A 1 -37.04 2.44 3.20
CA MET A 1 -36.85 3.64 4.04
C MET A 1 -35.36 3.96 4.07
N ARG A 2 -34.99 5.19 3.71
CA ARG A 2 -33.61 5.69 3.80
C ARG A 2 -33.48 6.49 5.09
N GLU A 3 -32.39 6.27 5.81
CA GLU A 3 -32.13 6.90 7.11
C GLU A 3 -30.71 7.45 7.15
N HIS A 4 -30.53 8.58 7.83
CA HIS A 4 -29.22 9.15 8.12
C HIS A 4 -29.06 9.23 9.63
N ARG A 5 -28.11 8.47 10.17
CA ARG A 5 -27.83 8.46 11.61
C ARG A 5 -26.60 9.31 11.87
N LYS A 6 -26.70 10.22 12.84
CA LYS A 6 -25.58 11.03 13.32
C LYS A 6 -25.30 10.74 14.79
N GLN A 7 -24.04 10.75 15.16
CA GLN A 7 -23.57 10.66 16.54
C GLN A 7 -22.62 11.82 16.82
N TYR A 8 -22.61 12.32 18.05
CA TYR A 8 -21.86 13.49 18.46
C TYR A 8 -21.04 13.18 19.71
N TYR A 9 -19.89 13.84 19.84
CA TYR A 9 -19.13 13.92 21.08
C TYR A 9 -19.90 14.73 22.16
N PRO A 10 -19.51 14.64 23.45
CA PRO A 10 -20.17 15.40 24.52
C PRO A 10 -20.16 16.92 24.35
N ASP A 11 -19.16 17.46 23.63
CA ASP A 11 -19.03 18.88 23.31
C ASP A 11 -19.91 19.33 22.12
N GLY A 12 -20.64 18.39 21.49
CA GLY A 12 -21.48 18.64 20.33
C GLY A 12 -20.76 18.49 18.98
N THR A 13 -19.45 18.20 18.96
CA THR A 13 -18.71 17.94 17.72
C THR A 13 -19.24 16.66 17.05
N LEU A 14 -19.43 16.67 15.73
CA LEU A 14 -19.89 15.48 15.00
C LEU A 14 -18.84 14.36 15.14
N LEU A 15 -19.26 13.18 15.59
CA LEU A 15 -18.41 11.99 15.74
C LEU A 15 -18.53 11.09 14.52
N GLU A 16 -19.76 10.85 14.05
CA GLU A 16 -20.04 9.91 12.98
C GLU A 16 -21.32 10.27 12.24
N GLU A 17 -21.36 10.07 10.92
CA GLU A 17 -22.58 10.05 10.13
C GLU A 17 -22.64 8.82 9.22
N ILE A 18 -23.75 8.07 9.24
CA ILE A 18 -23.92 6.86 8.44
C ILE A 18 -25.27 6.92 7.72
N THR A 19 -25.27 6.57 6.43
CA THR A 19 -26.50 6.37 5.66
C THR A 19 -26.93 4.91 5.68
N TYR A 20 -28.21 4.66 5.90
CA TYR A 20 -28.83 3.34 5.86
C TYR A 20 -29.96 3.30 4.83
N LEU A 21 -30.12 2.15 4.18
CA LEU A 21 -31.26 1.81 3.34
C LEU A 21 -31.84 0.48 3.84
N TYR A 22 -33.11 0.50 4.26
CA TYR A 22 -33.80 -0.67 4.85
C TYR A 22 -33.01 -1.32 6.01
N GLY A 23 -32.42 -0.49 6.88
CA GLY A 23 -31.65 -0.94 8.06
C GLY A 23 -30.23 -1.42 7.78
N ARG A 24 -29.77 -1.41 6.53
CA ARG A 24 -28.39 -1.77 6.14
C ARG A 24 -27.62 -0.53 5.72
N ARG A 25 -26.31 -0.47 5.99
CA ARG A 25 -25.44 0.63 5.55
C ARG A 25 -25.47 0.73 4.02
N ASP A 26 -25.78 1.89 3.50
CA ASP A 26 -25.91 2.10 2.05
C ASP A 26 -25.60 3.56 1.72
N GLY A 27 -24.51 3.78 0.98
CA GLY A 27 -23.88 5.08 0.79
C GLY A 27 -22.72 5.32 1.76
N ALA A 28 -22.48 6.60 2.08
CA ALA A 28 -21.33 7.01 2.86
C ALA A 28 -21.51 6.76 4.37
N ALA A 29 -20.43 6.31 5.01
CA ALA A 29 -20.21 6.32 6.44
C ALA A 29 -18.94 7.14 6.73
N LYS A 30 -19.07 8.20 7.52
CA LYS A 30 -17.96 9.09 7.86
C LYS A 30 -17.74 9.13 9.36
N ARG A 31 -16.48 9.19 9.77
CA ARG A 31 -16.06 9.34 11.16
C ARG A 31 -15.11 10.51 11.30
N TYR A 32 -15.29 11.29 12.35
CA TYR A 32 -14.55 12.51 12.64
C TYR A 32 -13.84 12.38 13.98
N GLY A 33 -12.72 13.10 14.13
CA GLY A 33 -12.01 13.22 15.41
C GLY A 33 -12.65 14.28 16.31
N PRO A 34 -12.22 14.37 17.58
CA PRO A 34 -12.71 15.39 18.51
C PRO A 34 -12.36 16.82 18.09
N ASN A 35 -11.35 16.99 17.22
CA ASN A 35 -11.02 18.27 16.60
C ASN A 35 -11.90 18.60 15.38
N GLY A 36 -12.90 17.76 15.05
CA GLY A 36 -13.79 17.92 13.90
C GLY A 36 -13.18 17.51 12.55
N HIS A 37 -11.91 17.09 12.50
CA HIS A 37 -11.30 16.62 11.26
C HIS A 37 -11.85 15.24 10.86
N LEU A 38 -12.09 15.04 9.58
CA LEU A 38 -12.50 13.75 9.03
C LEU A 38 -11.35 12.75 9.23
N LEU A 39 -11.67 11.57 9.76
CA LEU A 39 -10.72 10.48 9.98
C LEU A 39 -10.98 9.32 9.01
N GLU A 40 -12.24 9.09 8.63
CA GLU A 40 -12.64 8.00 7.74
C GLU A 40 -13.82 8.44 6.88
N ALA A 41 -13.79 8.06 5.60
CA ALA A 41 -14.92 8.11 4.68
C ALA A 41 -15.01 6.78 3.94
N LEU A 42 -15.99 5.97 4.31
CA LEU A 42 -16.18 4.61 3.81
C LEU A 42 -17.45 4.55 2.96
N SER A 43 -17.39 3.80 1.86
CA SER A 43 -18.54 3.61 0.97
C SER A 43 -19.13 2.21 1.15
N TYR A 44 -20.46 2.14 1.31
CA TYR A 44 -21.19 0.90 1.46
C TYR A 44 -22.29 0.76 0.41
N THR A 45 -22.63 -0.48 0.05
CA THR A 45 -23.83 -0.83 -0.71
C THR A 45 -24.44 -2.06 -0.05
N ASN A 46 -25.73 -2.01 0.30
CA ASN A 46 -26.45 -3.14 0.92
C ASN A 46 -25.77 -3.77 2.15
N GLY A 47 -25.02 -2.99 2.92
CA GLY A 47 -24.33 -3.40 4.15
C GLY A 47 -22.88 -3.85 3.95
N VAL A 48 -22.37 -3.96 2.73
CA VAL A 48 -20.98 -4.34 2.42
C VAL A 48 -20.19 -3.15 1.89
N GLN A 49 -18.87 -3.10 2.11
CA GLN A 49 -18.05 -2.04 1.53
C GLN A 49 -18.03 -2.16 0.00
N HIS A 50 -18.27 -1.06 -0.68
CA HIS A 50 -18.32 -1.02 -2.14
C HIS A 50 -18.02 0.39 -2.61
N GLY A 51 -17.05 0.52 -3.52
CA GLY A 51 -16.51 1.79 -3.99
C GLY A 51 -15.27 2.23 -3.21
N ARG A 52 -14.98 3.54 -3.27
CA ARG A 52 -13.79 4.16 -2.67
C ARG A 52 -13.98 4.33 -1.16
N SER A 53 -12.94 3.94 -0.40
CA SER A 53 -12.80 4.18 1.03
C SER A 53 -11.51 4.93 1.31
N GLU A 54 -11.57 5.88 2.23
CA GLU A 54 -10.49 6.81 2.55
C GLU A 54 -10.30 6.91 4.07
N TRP A 55 -9.04 6.99 4.47
CA TRP A 55 -8.62 7.21 5.85
C TRP A 55 -7.68 8.40 5.88
N PHE A 56 -7.76 9.19 6.94
CA PHE A 56 -7.04 10.45 7.07
C PHE A 56 -6.24 10.48 8.37
N TYR A 57 -5.15 11.23 8.35
CA TYR A 57 -4.41 11.60 9.56
C TYR A 57 -5.19 12.63 10.39
N ALA A 58 -4.80 12.80 11.65
CA ALA A 58 -5.43 13.78 12.54
C ALA A 58 -5.28 15.23 12.04
N ASN A 59 -4.27 15.50 11.22
CA ASN A 59 -4.05 16.78 10.53
C ASN A 59 -4.98 16.99 9.30
N GLY A 60 -5.83 16.01 8.97
CA GLY A 60 -6.77 16.05 7.85
C GLY A 60 -6.20 15.59 6.51
N GLN A 61 -4.91 15.26 6.43
CA GLN A 61 -4.31 14.74 5.20
C GLN A 61 -4.69 13.29 4.94
N LEU A 62 -4.82 12.92 3.66
CA LEU A 62 -5.12 11.55 3.25
C LEU A 62 -4.00 10.63 3.71
N LYS A 63 -4.36 9.57 4.42
CA LYS A 63 -3.44 8.54 4.93
C LYS A 63 -3.47 7.30 4.05
N ARG A 64 -4.67 6.88 3.64
CA ARG A 64 -4.86 5.71 2.79
C ARG A 64 -6.12 5.88 1.95
N GLN A 65 -6.08 5.33 0.76
CA GLN A 65 -7.22 5.16 -0.12
C GLN A 65 -7.25 3.71 -0.61
N ALA A 66 -8.43 3.11 -0.68
CA ALA A 66 -8.62 1.78 -1.25
C ALA A 66 -9.95 1.70 -2.00
N HIS A 67 -10.03 0.80 -2.98
CA HIS A 67 -11.26 0.48 -3.68
C HIS A 67 -11.76 -0.91 -3.26
N TYR A 68 -13.06 -1.01 -2.99
CA TYR A 68 -13.71 -2.25 -2.63
C TYR A 68 -14.81 -2.61 -3.63
N VAL A 69 -14.93 -3.89 -3.95
CA VAL A 69 -16.04 -4.45 -4.70
C VAL A 69 -16.64 -5.57 -3.87
N ASN A 70 -17.87 -5.37 -3.39
CA ASN A 70 -18.63 -6.35 -2.62
C ASN A 70 -17.93 -6.84 -1.33
N GLY A 71 -17.16 -5.95 -0.69
CA GLY A 71 -16.44 -6.22 0.55
C GLY A 71 -14.98 -6.63 0.35
N GLU A 72 -14.56 -6.94 -0.89
CA GLU A 72 -13.20 -7.35 -1.23
C GLU A 72 -12.41 -6.15 -1.77
N LEU A 73 -11.13 -6.03 -1.43
CA LEU A 73 -10.20 -5.12 -2.09
C LEU A 73 -10.07 -5.52 -3.56
N ASP A 74 -10.40 -4.59 -4.44
CA ASP A 74 -10.31 -4.80 -5.88
C ASP A 74 -9.90 -3.47 -6.54
N GLY A 75 -8.70 -3.44 -7.10
CA GLY A 75 -8.07 -2.26 -7.66
C GLY A 75 -6.95 -1.70 -6.79
N GLU A 76 -6.74 -0.40 -6.91
CA GLU A 76 -5.57 0.29 -6.35
C GLU A 76 -5.76 0.63 -4.87
N VAL A 77 -4.69 0.39 -4.10
CA VAL A 77 -4.52 0.86 -2.73
C VAL A 77 -3.34 1.83 -2.69
N LEU A 78 -3.61 3.05 -2.23
CA LEU A 78 -2.60 4.09 -2.06
C LEU A 78 -2.44 4.39 -0.58
N ALA A 79 -1.21 4.55 -0.12
CA ALA A 79 -0.88 5.06 1.21
C ALA A 79 0.05 6.27 1.09
N TYR A 80 -0.05 7.18 2.04
CA TYR A 80 0.66 8.45 2.02
C TYR A 80 1.34 8.71 3.36
N TYR A 81 2.45 9.45 3.32
CA TYR A 81 3.05 10.05 4.49
C TYR A 81 2.16 11.15 5.07
N GLU A 82 2.40 11.53 6.33
CA GLU A 82 1.70 12.66 6.99
C GLU A 82 2.04 14.03 6.38
N SER A 83 3.01 14.08 5.45
CA SER A 83 3.27 15.24 4.58
C SER A 83 2.40 15.29 3.32
N GLY A 84 1.62 14.23 3.06
CA GLY A 84 0.73 14.09 1.91
C GLY A 84 1.39 13.49 0.68
N ARG A 85 2.68 13.14 0.78
CA ARG A 85 3.43 12.49 -0.29
C ARG A 85 3.11 10.99 -0.32
N LEU A 86 3.00 10.42 -1.52
CA LEU A 86 2.75 9.00 -1.71
C LEU A 86 3.87 8.18 -1.06
N SER A 87 3.50 7.21 -0.21
CA SER A 87 4.44 6.30 0.44
C SER A 87 4.38 4.92 -0.19
N GLU A 88 3.20 4.46 -0.60
CA GLU A 88 3.00 3.12 -1.14
C GLU A 88 1.86 3.08 -2.17
N GLN A 89 2.00 2.22 -3.16
CA GLN A 89 0.98 1.89 -4.15
C GLN A 89 0.98 0.39 -4.38
N TRP A 90 -0.20 -0.21 -4.27
CA TRP A 90 -0.42 -1.65 -4.40
C TRP A 90 -1.67 -1.89 -5.25
N PHE A 91 -1.72 -3.04 -5.92
CA PHE A 91 -2.88 -3.47 -6.70
C PHE A 91 -3.40 -4.79 -6.15
N PHE A 92 -4.72 -4.85 -6.00
CA PHE A 92 -5.43 -6.02 -5.51
C PHE A 92 -6.48 -6.47 -6.53
N ARG A 93 -6.78 -7.77 -6.52
CA ARG A 93 -7.95 -8.35 -7.18
C ARG A 93 -8.53 -9.41 -6.25
N HIS A 94 -9.80 -9.28 -5.89
CA HIS A 94 -10.46 -10.20 -4.94
C HIS A 94 -9.65 -10.45 -3.66
N ASP A 95 -9.23 -9.37 -2.98
CA ASP A 95 -8.37 -9.39 -1.79
C ASP A 95 -6.95 -9.93 -1.96
N GLN A 96 -6.55 -10.36 -3.17
CA GLN A 96 -5.21 -10.84 -3.45
C GLN A 96 -4.33 -9.76 -4.08
N LEU A 97 -3.07 -9.64 -3.65
CA LEU A 97 -2.09 -8.80 -4.33
C LEU A 97 -1.85 -9.32 -5.76
N GLU A 98 -2.09 -8.45 -6.74
CA GLU A 98 -1.91 -8.76 -8.15
C GLU A 98 -1.42 -7.51 -8.91
N GLY A 99 -0.23 -7.60 -9.51
CA GLY A 99 0.41 -6.51 -10.23
C GLY A 99 1.60 -5.91 -9.49
N GLN A 100 1.90 -4.64 -9.76
CA GLN A 100 3.10 -3.98 -9.27
C GLN A 100 2.88 -3.40 -7.86
N GLY A 101 3.79 -3.73 -6.93
CA GLY A 101 3.91 -3.03 -5.65
C GLY A 101 5.02 -2.00 -5.72
N LEU A 102 4.74 -0.76 -5.32
CA LEU A 102 5.69 0.35 -5.26
C LEU A 102 5.73 0.93 -3.85
N THR A 103 6.94 1.19 -3.35
CA THR A 103 7.14 2.05 -2.18
C THR A 103 8.04 3.21 -2.53
N TYR A 104 7.86 4.32 -1.84
CA TYR A 104 8.54 5.57 -2.13
C TYR A 104 9.29 6.05 -0.89
N TYR A 105 10.34 6.82 -1.12
CA TYR A 105 10.88 7.71 -0.11
C TYR A 105 9.97 8.93 0.03
N GLU A 106 10.03 9.61 1.16
CA GLU A 106 9.30 10.86 1.33
C GLU A 106 9.79 11.94 0.35
N THR A 107 10.96 11.81 -0.28
CA THR A 107 11.38 12.66 -1.40
C THR A 107 10.55 12.48 -2.68
N GLY A 108 9.75 11.41 -2.77
CA GLY A 108 8.98 10.99 -3.95
C GLY A 108 9.71 10.02 -4.87
N GLN A 109 10.98 9.73 -4.61
CA GLN A 109 11.74 8.72 -5.37
C GLN A 109 11.30 7.31 -4.98
N ILE A 110 11.32 6.37 -5.94
CA ILE A 110 11.02 4.97 -5.67
C ILE A 110 12.07 4.41 -4.70
N LYS A 111 11.58 3.77 -3.63
CA LYS A 111 12.37 3.07 -2.63
C LYS A 111 12.44 1.58 -2.94
N SER A 112 11.33 0.99 -3.36
CA SER A 112 11.31 -0.40 -3.85
C SER A 112 10.19 -0.64 -4.85
N GLN A 113 10.38 -1.66 -5.70
CA GLN A 113 9.35 -2.20 -6.57
C GLN A 113 9.41 -3.72 -6.62
N ALA A 114 8.26 -4.37 -6.76
CA ALA A 114 8.13 -5.81 -6.97
C ALA A 114 6.83 -6.11 -7.74
N PHE A 115 6.71 -7.32 -8.29
CA PHE A 115 5.49 -7.79 -8.95
C PHE A 115 4.91 -8.98 -8.19
N PHE A 116 3.59 -9.06 -8.15
CA PHE A 116 2.84 -10.09 -7.45
C PHE A 116 1.81 -10.73 -8.37
N GLU A 117 1.64 -12.04 -8.24
CA GLU A 117 0.56 -12.81 -8.85
C GLU A 117 -0.07 -13.69 -7.76
N LYS A 118 -1.34 -13.43 -7.41
CA LYS A 118 -2.08 -14.17 -6.37
C LYS A 118 -1.31 -14.26 -5.06
N ASP A 119 -0.92 -13.10 -4.54
CA ASP A 119 -0.15 -12.91 -3.31
C ASP A 119 1.31 -13.36 -3.35
N LYS A 120 1.75 -14.02 -4.44
CA LYS A 120 3.13 -14.47 -4.59
C LYS A 120 3.98 -13.47 -5.35
N GLN A 121 5.15 -13.17 -4.83
CA GLN A 121 6.15 -12.37 -5.49
C GLN A 121 6.74 -13.12 -6.70
N ILE A 122 6.76 -12.46 -7.85
CA ILE A 122 7.27 -12.98 -9.11
C ILE A 122 8.17 -11.97 -9.81
N GLY A 123 9.04 -12.49 -10.68
CA GLY A 123 9.88 -11.66 -11.54
C GLY A 123 10.91 -10.86 -10.73
N GLU A 124 11.30 -9.71 -11.27
CA GLU A 124 12.34 -8.89 -10.68
C GLU A 124 11.77 -7.91 -9.66
N ALA A 125 12.40 -7.85 -8.49
CA ALA A 125 12.20 -6.82 -7.49
C ALA A 125 13.46 -5.99 -7.33
N ARG A 126 13.28 -4.69 -7.14
CA ARG A 126 14.37 -3.74 -6.95
C ARG A 126 14.19 -2.96 -5.68
N LYS A 127 15.28 -2.71 -4.97
CA LYS A 127 15.38 -1.70 -3.91
C LYS A 127 16.38 -0.65 -4.35
N TYR A 128 16.13 0.59 -3.99
CA TYR A 128 16.95 1.72 -4.41
C TYR A 128 17.52 2.45 -3.21
N TYR A 129 18.60 3.19 -3.43
CA TYR A 129 19.07 4.25 -2.56
C TYR A 129 18.27 5.54 -2.81
N PRO A 130 18.30 6.52 -1.88
CA PRO A 130 17.68 7.83 -2.10
C PRO A 130 18.25 8.59 -3.31
N ASN A 131 19.46 8.27 -3.78
CA ASN A 131 20.00 8.87 -5.01
C ASN A 131 19.43 8.24 -6.30
N GLY A 132 18.53 7.25 -6.19
CA GLY A 132 17.92 6.54 -7.31
C GLY A 132 18.74 5.36 -7.84
N GLN A 133 19.96 5.14 -7.36
CA GLN A 133 20.75 3.98 -7.76
C GLN A 133 20.16 2.70 -7.16
N PRO A 134 20.20 1.57 -7.88
CA PRO A 134 19.80 0.29 -7.31
C PRO A 134 20.70 -0.02 -6.11
N LYS A 135 20.08 -0.48 -5.04
CA LYS A 135 20.74 -1.06 -3.86
C LYS A 135 20.74 -2.58 -3.96
N GLU A 136 19.65 -3.13 -4.49
CA GLU A 136 19.44 -4.57 -4.62
C GLU A 136 18.54 -4.84 -5.82
N ILE A 137 18.87 -5.85 -6.60
CA ILE A 137 18.00 -6.43 -7.64
C ILE A 137 17.90 -7.92 -7.35
N ALA A 138 16.69 -8.41 -7.12
CA ALA A 138 16.45 -9.82 -6.83
C ALA A 138 15.40 -10.37 -7.78
N SER A 139 15.56 -11.61 -8.22
CA SER A 139 14.55 -12.29 -9.05
C SER A 139 13.86 -13.38 -8.25
N PHE A 140 12.54 -13.49 -8.42
CA PHE A 140 11.65 -14.39 -7.69
C PHE A 140 10.85 -15.26 -8.66
N ARG A 141 10.58 -16.48 -8.22
CA ARG A 141 9.60 -17.38 -8.83
C ARG A 141 8.73 -17.93 -7.70
N ASP A 142 7.46 -17.54 -7.66
CA ASP A 142 6.51 -17.99 -6.63
C ASP A 142 7.06 -17.80 -5.19
N ASP A 143 7.52 -16.58 -4.86
CA ASP A 143 8.20 -16.22 -3.59
C ASP A 143 9.62 -16.82 -3.39
N TYR A 144 10.04 -17.78 -4.21
CA TYR A 144 11.38 -18.34 -4.13
C TYR A 144 12.39 -17.43 -4.82
N VAL A 145 13.32 -16.89 -4.05
CA VAL A 145 14.44 -16.11 -4.59
C VAL A 145 15.30 -17.01 -5.49
N GLN A 146 15.65 -16.50 -6.67
CA GLN A 146 16.52 -17.17 -7.64
C GLN A 146 17.89 -16.50 -7.68
N THR A 147 17.91 -15.17 -7.69
CA THR A 147 19.15 -14.38 -7.72
C THR A 147 19.01 -13.14 -6.85
N VAL A 148 20.13 -12.68 -6.30
CA VAL A 148 20.25 -11.39 -5.63
C VAL A 148 21.53 -10.72 -6.11
N GLN A 149 21.43 -9.50 -6.63
CA GLN A 149 22.55 -8.62 -6.94
C GLN A 149 22.51 -7.45 -5.96
N SER A 150 23.63 -7.15 -5.30
CA SER A 150 23.76 -6.00 -4.41
C SER A 150 24.73 -4.96 -4.97
N PHE A 151 24.45 -3.69 -4.73
CA PHE A 151 25.20 -2.57 -5.31
C PHE A 151 25.51 -1.54 -4.22
N ASN A 152 26.57 -0.76 -4.41
CA ASN A 152 26.85 0.41 -3.57
C ASN A 152 26.09 1.66 -4.07
N GLU A 153 26.20 2.78 -3.35
CA GLU A 153 25.54 4.04 -3.73
C GLU A 153 26.08 4.67 -5.03
N LYS A 154 27.27 4.28 -5.50
CA LYS A 154 27.82 4.70 -6.79
C LYS A 154 27.27 3.87 -7.96
N GLY A 155 26.56 2.77 -7.67
CA GLY A 155 26.04 1.82 -8.66
C GLY A 155 27.00 0.66 -8.98
N ASP A 156 28.12 0.53 -8.26
CA ASP A 156 29.04 -0.60 -8.46
C ASP A 156 28.45 -1.87 -7.84
N LEU A 157 28.50 -2.97 -8.61
CA LEU A 157 28.12 -4.30 -8.14
C LEU A 157 29.06 -4.76 -7.02
N LEU A 158 28.48 -5.22 -5.91
CA LEU A 158 29.20 -5.72 -4.73
C LEU A 158 29.13 -7.23 -4.63
N SER A 159 27.97 -7.81 -4.92
CA SER A 159 27.80 -9.25 -4.91
C SER A 159 26.71 -9.73 -5.86
N GLU A 160 26.84 -10.98 -6.27
CA GLU A 160 25.80 -11.74 -6.95
C GLU A 160 25.66 -13.10 -6.30
N GLU A 161 24.44 -13.42 -5.90
CA GLU A 161 24.08 -14.68 -5.27
C GLU A 161 23.06 -15.41 -6.14
N THR A 162 23.14 -16.74 -6.15
CA THR A 162 22.16 -17.62 -6.78
C THR A 162 21.62 -18.60 -5.76
N TYR A 163 20.32 -18.85 -5.82
CA TYR A 163 19.58 -19.67 -4.87
C TYR A 163 18.86 -20.80 -5.59
N ARG A 164 18.72 -21.94 -4.90
CA ARG A 164 17.87 -23.06 -5.29
C ARG A 164 17.09 -23.48 -4.06
N ASP A 165 15.76 -23.48 -4.14
CA ASP A 165 14.86 -23.79 -3.02
C ASP A 165 15.18 -22.95 -1.78
N ASN A 166 15.43 -21.65 -1.97
CA ASN A 166 15.87 -20.68 -0.96
C ASN A 166 17.21 -21.00 -0.26
N VAL A 167 17.97 -21.97 -0.76
CA VAL A 167 19.35 -22.24 -0.30
C VAL A 167 20.32 -21.57 -1.26
N LYS A 168 21.25 -20.77 -0.71
CA LYS A 168 22.31 -20.14 -1.51
C LYS A 168 23.23 -21.22 -2.07
N VAL A 169 23.36 -21.27 -3.40
CA VAL A 169 24.20 -22.24 -4.12
C VAL A 169 25.44 -21.62 -4.75
N SER A 170 25.45 -20.29 -4.93
CA SER A 170 26.59 -19.57 -5.49
C SER A 170 26.64 -18.15 -4.92
N GLU A 171 27.85 -17.63 -4.75
CA GLU A 171 28.13 -16.25 -4.40
C GLU A 171 29.38 -15.77 -5.12
N ARG A 172 29.29 -14.61 -5.78
CA ARG A 172 30.43 -13.88 -6.33
C ARG A 172 30.49 -12.52 -5.64
N LYS A 173 31.68 -12.12 -5.18
CA LYS A 173 31.93 -10.81 -4.61
C LYS A 173 32.83 -10.00 -5.52
N PHE A 174 32.58 -8.71 -5.57
CA PHE A 174 33.30 -7.77 -6.40
C PHE A 174 33.86 -6.65 -5.53
N THR A 175 35.05 -6.17 -5.88
CA THR A 175 35.67 -5.02 -5.22
C THR A 175 35.57 -3.83 -6.17
N PRO A 176 34.78 -2.80 -5.82
CA PRO A 176 34.70 -1.59 -6.64
C PRO A 176 36.07 -0.92 -6.79
N PRO A 177 36.33 -0.24 -7.91
CA PRO A 177 37.52 0.58 -8.06
C PRO A 177 37.54 1.72 -7.04
N SER A 178 38.74 2.05 -6.55
CA SER A 178 39.01 3.15 -5.59
C SER A 178 38.61 4.52 -6.13
#